data_AF-A0A6J4RVT3-F1
#
_entry.id   AF-A0A6J4RVT3-F1
#
_cell.length_a   1.000
_cell.length_b   1.000
_cell.length_c   1.000
_cell.angle_alpha   90.00
_cell.angle_beta   90.00
_cell.angle_gamma   90.00
#
_symmetry.space_group_name_H-M   'P 1'
#
loop_
_entity.id
_entity.type
_entity.pdbx_description
1 polymer ?
#
loop_
_entity_poly.entity_id
_entity_poly.type
_entity_poly.pdbx_seq_one_letter_code
_entity_poly.pdbx_strand_id
1 'polypeptide(L)' 'MERISEMNCPLSPEEEDAADVRPEADIEAERVISHEAVVQWLRSWGTANPLLKPKVGN' A
#
# COMPACT_ATOMS: atom_id res chain seq x y z
N MET A 1 18.33 -19.63 17.98
CA MET A 1 18.36 -18.81 16.75
C MET A 1 17.14 -19.20 15.92
N GLU A 2 15.92 -18.94 16.43
CA GLU A 2 14.63 -19.44 15.89
C GLU A 2 13.51 -18.40 16.07
N ARG A 3 13.83 -17.11 15.91
CA ARG A 3 12.89 -16.02 16.23
C ARG A 3 12.51 -15.14 15.03
N ILE A 4 12.99 -15.50 13.85
CA ILE A 4 12.68 -14.79 12.59
C ILE A 4 11.77 -15.65 11.69
N SER A 5 11.56 -16.93 12.01
CA SER A 5 10.72 -17.85 11.21
C SER A 5 9.22 -17.71 11.49
N GLU A 6 8.83 -17.10 12.61
CA GLU A 6 7.42 -16.81 12.96
C GLU A 6 6.81 -15.65 12.13
N MET A 7 7.59 -15.04 11.24
CA MET A 7 7.22 -13.81 10.55
C MET A 7 6.84 -14.05 9.07
N ASN A 8 6.34 -15.23 8.72
CA ASN A 8 5.93 -15.54 7.34
C ASN A 8 4.64 -16.38 7.26
N CYS A 9 3.53 -15.81 7.72
CA CYS A 9 2.29 -15.52 6.97
C CYS A 9 1.20 -15.25 8.02
N PRO A 10 0.81 -13.98 8.27
CA PRO A 10 0.07 -13.63 9.47
C PRO A 10 -1.45 -13.90 9.42
N LEU A 11 -1.98 -14.45 8.31
CA LEU A 11 -3.42 -14.59 8.10
C LEU A 11 -3.75 -16.01 7.60
N SER A 12 -4.84 -16.57 8.11
CA SER A 12 -5.47 -17.77 7.55
C SER A 12 -6.09 -17.46 6.18
N PRO A 13 -6.40 -18.47 5.34
CA PRO A 13 -6.99 -18.24 4.02
C PRO A 13 -8.29 -17.42 4.04
N GLU A 14 -9.10 -17.57 5.09
CA GLU A 14 -10.34 -16.81 5.28
C GLU A 14 -10.05 -15.33 5.62
N GLU A 15 -8.95 -15.07 6.34
CA GLU A 15 -8.51 -13.72 6.69
C GLU A 15 -7.81 -13.02 5.52
N GLU A 16 -7.13 -13.76 4.65
CA GLU A 16 -6.58 -13.24 3.39
C GLU A 16 -7.71 -12.81 2.44
N ASP A 17 -8.73 -13.66 2.25
CA ASP A 17 -9.89 -13.35 1.41
C ASP A 17 -10.63 -12.10 1.91
N ALA A 18 -10.86 -12.02 3.23
CA ALA A 18 -11.46 -10.84 3.84
C ALA A 18 -10.60 -9.56 3.71
N ALA A 19 -9.27 -9.71 3.69
CA ALA A 19 -8.36 -8.60 3.49
C ALA A 19 -8.42 -8.05 2.05
N ASP A 20 -8.70 -8.90 1.06
CA ASP A 20 -8.79 -8.56 -0.36
C ASP A 20 -10.13 -7.90 -0.75
N VAL A 21 -11.21 -8.13 -0.01
CA VAL A 21 -12.52 -7.47 -0.26
C VAL A 21 -12.42 -5.94 -0.18
N ARG A 22 -11.63 -5.42 0.77
CA ARG A 22 -11.48 -3.98 1.00
C ARG A 22 -10.78 -3.23 -0.14
N PRO A 23 -9.59 -3.65 -0.61
CA PRO A 23 -8.92 -3.00 -1.74
C PRO A 23 -9.75 -3.09 -3.02
N GLU A 24 -10.49 -4.18 -3.24
CA GLU A 24 -11.37 -4.28 -4.41
C GLU A 24 -12.51 -3.25 -4.38
N ALA A 25 -13.15 -3.05 -3.22
CA ALA A 25 -14.15 -2.01 -3.05
C ALA A 25 -13.58 -0.58 -3.19
N ASP A 26 -12.30 -0.38 -2.86
CA ASP A 26 -11.61 0.90 -3.08
C ASP A 26 -11.29 1.12 -4.57
N ILE A 27 -10.99 0.06 -5.33
CA ILE A 27 -10.82 0.09 -6.79
C ILE A 27 -12.14 0.43 -7.48
N GLU A 28 -13.23 -0.26 -7.12
CA GLU A 28 -14.55 -0.03 -7.71
C GLU A 28 -15.08 1.39 -7.42
N ALA A 29 -14.81 1.91 -6.22
CA ALA A 29 -15.18 3.27 -5.85
C ALA A 29 -14.21 4.35 -6.38
N GLU A 30 -13.22 3.98 -7.20
CA GLU A 30 -12.13 4.84 -7.71
C GLU A 30 -11.39 5.59 -6.59
N ARG A 31 -11.37 5.04 -5.36
CA ARG A 31 -10.71 5.61 -4.19
C ARG A 31 -9.24 5.21 -4.09
N VAL A 32 -8.54 5.25 -5.23
CA VAL A 32 -7.13 4.85 -5.37
C VAL A 32 -6.22 6.05 -5.62
N ILE A 33 -4.92 5.88 -5.36
CA ILE A 33 -3.86 6.84 -5.69
C ILE A 33 -3.10 6.29 -6.90
N SER A 34 -2.76 7.14 -7.86
CA SER A 34 -1.96 6.73 -9.02
C SER A 34 -0.59 6.18 -8.59
N HIS A 35 -0.18 5.07 -9.20
CA HIS A 35 1.17 4.51 -9.06
C HIS A 35 2.25 5.56 -9.36
N GLU A 36 2.07 6.34 -10.44
CA GLU A 36 2.99 7.39 -10.85
C GLU A 36 3.15 8.47 -9.78
N ALA A 37 2.04 8.88 -9.14
CA ALA A 37 2.05 9.87 -8.07
C ALA A 37 2.80 9.36 -6.83
N VAL A 38 2.62 8.07 -6.49
CA VAL A 38 3.37 7.42 -5.40
C VAL A 38 4.86 7.33 -5.73
N VAL A 39 5.23 6.95 -6.95
CA VAL A 39 6.64 6.83 -7.37
C VAL A 39 7.33 8.19 -7.33
N GLN A 40 6.69 9.24 -7.84
CA GLN A 40 7.25 10.60 -7.79
C GLN A 40 7.43 11.09 -6.35
N TRP A 41 6.44 10.83 -5.50
CA TRP A 41 6.52 11.16 -4.08
C TRP A 41 7.69 10.44 -3.39
N LEU A 42 7.85 9.13 -3.58
CA LEU A 42 8.95 8.37 -2.99
C LEU A 42 10.32 8.84 -3.50
N ARG A 43 10.44 9.15 -4.80
CA ARG A 43 11.69 9.67 -5.37
C ARG A 43 12.09 11.02 -4.77
N SER A 44 11.12 11.85 -4.40
CA SER A 44 11.39 13.17 -3.84
C SER A 44 12.03 13.15 -2.45
N TRP A 45 11.90 12.04 -1.71
CA TRP A 45 12.41 11.92 -0.33
C TRP A 45 13.94 12.04 -0.24
N GLY A 46 14.66 11.73 -1.32
CA GLY A 46 16.11 11.90 -1.41
C GLY A 46 16.55 13.30 -1.84
N THR A 47 15.64 14.26 -1.96
CA THR A 47 15.91 15.61 -2.48
C THR A 47 15.71 16.68 -1.41
N ALA A 48 16.24 17.88 -1.63
CA ALA A 48 16.07 19.01 -0.72
C ALA A 48 14.62 19.53 -0.63
N ASN A 49 13.72 19.09 -1.52
CA ASN A 49 12.32 19.49 -1.53
C ASN A 49 11.41 18.26 -1.72
N PRO A 50 11.08 17.53 -0.63
CA PRO A 50 10.18 16.41 -0.72
C PRO A 50 8.78 16.85 -1.16
N LEU A 51 8.19 16.11 -2.08
CA LEU A 51 6.83 16.31 -2.54
C LEU A 51 5.83 15.96 -1.44
N LEU A 52 4.66 16.57 -1.49
CA LEU A 52 3.56 16.25 -0.59
C LEU A 52 3.04 14.84 -0.87
N LYS A 53 2.51 14.20 0.17
CA LYS A 53 1.87 12.89 0.04
C LYS A 53 0.71 12.98 -0.97
N PRO A 54 0.68 12.09 -1.98
CA PRO A 54 -0.40 12.09 -2.96
C PRO A 54 -1.73 11.72 -2.31
N LYS A 55 -2.82 12.19 -2.89
CA LYS A 55 -4.19 12.00 -2.39
C LYS A 55 -4.96 11.11 -3.36
N VAL A 56 -6.06 10.53 -2.88
CA VAL A 56 -6.99 9.78 -3.73
C VAL A 56 -7.40 10.64 -4.94
N GLY A 57 -7.36 10.05 -6.14
CA GLY A 57 -7.63 10.74 -7.40
C GLY A 57 -6.49 11.62 -7.93
N ASN A 58 -5.28 11.51 -7.39
CA ASN A 58 -4.06 12.18 -7.90
C ASN A 58 -3.15 11.21 -8.67
#